data_AF-A0A1F2YCL6-F1
#
_entry.id   AF-A0A1F2YCL6-F1
#
_cell.length_a   1.000
_cell.length_b   1.000
_cell.length_c   1.000
_cell.angle_alpha   90.00
_cell.angle_beta   90.00
_cell.angle_gamma   90.00
#
_symmetry.space_group_name_H-M   'P 1'
#
loop_
_entity.id
_entity.type
_entity.pdbx_description
1 polymer ?
#
loop_
_entity_poly.entity_id
_entity_poly.type
_entity_poly.pdbx_seq_one_letter_code
_entity_poly.pdbx_strand_id
1 'polypeptide(L)' 'MAISRNQPRYVLAVGDASDEVAGHDGVALIRRLDRVVLVETSLSMAAELRRAFRPHVHVYDSEKAARAALALFQR' A
#
# COMPACT_ATOMS: atom_id res chain seq x y z
N MET A 1 5.46 -18.95 17.70
CA MET A 1 4.37 -18.21 17.02
C MET A 1 4.51 -18.41 15.53
N ALA A 2 3.55 -19.08 14.89
CA ALA A 2 3.52 -19.19 13.44
C ALA A 2 3.20 -17.81 12.85
N ILE A 3 4.16 -17.19 12.16
CA ILE A 3 3.88 -16.01 11.35
C ILE A 3 2.95 -16.49 10.26
N SER A 4 1.66 -16.16 10.39
CA SER A 4 0.65 -16.55 9.41
C SER A 4 1.05 -15.93 8.07
N ARG A 5 1.62 -16.74 7.18
CA ARG A 5 2.23 -16.30 5.90
C ARG A 5 1.23 -15.69 4.92
N ASN A 6 -0.06 -15.70 5.28
CA ASN A 6 -1.16 -15.27 4.43
C ASN A 6 -1.88 -14.01 4.94
N GLN A 7 -1.29 -13.29 5.91
CA GLN A 7 -1.86 -12.01 6.31
C GLN A 7 -1.57 -10.96 5.23
N PRO A 8 -2.60 -10.24 4.72
CA PRO A 8 -2.40 -9.20 3.73
C PRO A 8 -1.52 -8.07 4.29
N ARG A 9 -0.95 -7.30 3.36
CA ARG A 9 -0.24 -6.05 3.62
C ARG A 9 -0.95 -4.93 2.89
N TYR A 10 -0.91 -3.77 3.51
CA TYR A 10 -1.59 -2.58 3.01
C TYR A 10 -0.52 -1.58 2.61
N VAL A 11 -0.57 -1.12 1.37
CA VAL A 11 0.46 -0.28 0.78
C VAL A 11 -0.17 1.07 0.44
N LEU A 12 0.37 2.12 1.04
CA LEU A 12 0.02 3.50 0.74
C LEU A 12 1.11 4.10 -0.15
N ALA A 13 0.77 4.47 -1.37
CA ALA A 13 1.68 5.13 -2.31
C ALA A 13 1.25 6.58 -2.54
N VAL A 14 2.24 7.48 -2.62
CA VAL A 14 2.03 8.93 -2.65
C VAL A 14 2.78 9.56 -3.83
N GLY A 15 2.17 10.55 -4.49
CA GLY A 15 2.76 11.25 -5.63
C GLY A 15 2.88 10.33 -6.84
N ASP A 16 4.03 10.40 -7.52
CA ASP A 16 4.26 9.73 -8.80
C ASP A 16 4.17 8.20 -8.71
N ALA A 17 4.45 7.62 -7.53
CA ALA A 17 4.31 6.18 -7.31
C ALA A 17 2.85 5.70 -7.27
N SER A 18 1.87 6.60 -7.19
CA SER A 18 0.47 6.22 -6.99
C SER A 18 -0.16 5.53 -8.21
N ASP A 19 0.17 5.98 -9.42
CA ASP A 19 -0.30 5.33 -10.65
C ASP A 19 0.34 3.97 -10.88
N GLU A 20 1.67 3.90 -10.70
CA GLU A 20 2.42 2.65 -10.87
C GLU A 20 1.97 1.58 -9.88
N VAL A 21 1.77 1.93 -8.61
CA VAL A 21 1.30 0.98 -7.60
C VAL A 21 -0.14 0.53 -7.86
N ALA A 22 -1.03 1.42 -8.31
CA ALA A 22 -2.42 1.06 -8.57
C ALA A 22 -2.59 0.15 -9.80
N GLY A 23 -1.68 0.26 -10.78
CA GLY A 23 -1.67 -0.59 -11.98
C GLY A 23 -0.87 -1.88 -11.84
N HIS A 24 -0.24 -2.14 -10.70
CA HIS A 24 0.64 -3.28 -10.53
C HIS A 24 -0.15 -4.60 -10.45
N ASP A 25 0.30 -5.63 -11.16
CA ASP A 25 -0.28 -6.96 -11.01
C ASP A 25 -0.06 -7.48 -9.58
N GLY A 26 -1.10 -8.09 -9.00
CA GLY A 26 -1.05 -8.64 -7.65
C GLY A 26 -1.34 -7.65 -6.53
N VAL A 27 -1.82 -6.44 -6.84
CA VAL A 27 -2.44 -5.54 -5.85
C VAL A 27 -3.96 -5.47 -6.05
N ALA A 28 -4.70 -5.25 -4.97
CA ALA A 28 -6.12 -4.93 -5.00
C ALA A 28 -6.32 -3.48 -4.53
N LEU A 29 -6.90 -2.64 -5.39
CA LEU A 29 -7.15 -1.24 -5.04
C LEU A 29 -8.24 -1.13 -3.96
N ILE A 30 -7.88 -0.54 -2.82
CA ILE A 30 -8.84 -0.26 -1.72
C ILE A 30 -9.44 1.13 -1.91
N ARG A 31 -8.58 2.13 -2.14
CA ARG A 31 -9.00 3.52 -2.30
C ARG A 31 -7.99 4.32 -3.10
N ARG A 32 -8.50 5.23 -3.91
CA ARG A 32 -7.71 6.22 -4.64
C ARG A 32 -8.18 7.64 -4.31
N LEU A 33 -7.23 8.52 -4.07
CA LEU A 33 -7.31 9.98 -4.08
C LEU A 33 -6.44 10.49 -5.25
N ASP A 34 -6.41 11.79 -5.50
CA ASP A 34 -5.70 12.37 -6.66
C ASP A 34 -4.26 11.84 -6.81
N ARG A 35 -3.43 12.03 -5.77
CA ARG A 35 -2.02 11.60 -5.74
C ARG A 35 -1.71 10.58 -4.64
N VAL A 36 -2.72 9.86 -4.15
CA VAL A 36 -2.53 8.88 -3.06
C VAL A 36 -3.39 7.65 -3.32
N VAL A 37 -2.78 6.48 -3.27
CA VAL A 37 -3.50 5.21 -3.39
C VAL A 37 -3.22 4.33 -2.20
N LEU A 38 -4.25 3.63 -1.76
CA LEU A 38 -4.17 2.57 -0.78
C LEU A 38 -4.58 1.27 -1.48
N VAL A 39 -3.68 0.29 -1.45
CA VAL A 39 -3.89 -1.04 -2.02
C VAL A 39 -3.65 -2.13 -0.98
N GLU A 40 -4.29 -3.27 -1.17
CA GLU A 40 -4.01 -4.52 -0.47
C GLU A 40 -3.12 -5.41 -1.33
N THR A 41 -2.17 -6.12 -0.73
CA THR A 41 -1.35 -7.10 -1.44
C THR A 41 -0.70 -8.12 -0.49
N SER A 42 0.09 -9.03 -1.03
CA SER A 42 0.88 -10.00 -0.29
C SER A 42 2.12 -9.38 0.37
N LEU A 43 2.72 -10.08 1.35
CA LEU A 43 3.96 -9.64 1.99
C LEU A 43 5.13 -9.49 1.00
N SER A 44 5.27 -10.43 0.06
CA SER A 44 6.33 -10.40 -0.95
C SER A 44 6.17 -9.20 -1.89
N MET A 45 4.96 -8.98 -2.39
CA MET A 45 4.67 -7.85 -3.28
C MET A 45 4.82 -6.51 -2.56
N ALA A 46 4.36 -6.38 -1.32
CA ALA A 46 4.58 -5.17 -0.53
C ALA A 46 6.08 -4.85 -0.32
N ALA A 47 6.92 -5.88 -0.16
CA ALA A 47 8.37 -5.71 -0.06
C ALA A 47 9.00 -5.27 -1.40
N GLU A 48 8.49 -5.80 -2.52
CA GLU A 48 8.88 -5.42 -3.88
C GLU A 48 8.53 -3.95 -4.17
N LEU A 49 7.26 -3.56 -4.01
CA LEU A 49 6.79 -2.18 -4.19
C LEU A 49 7.57 -1.19 -3.33
N ARG A 50 7.85 -1.55 -2.07
CA ARG A 50 8.65 -0.69 -1.18
C ARG A 50 10.11 -0.54 -1.65
N ARG A 51 10.68 -1.53 -2.32
CA ARG A 51 12.05 -1.42 -2.86
C ARG A 51 12.07 -0.58 -4.13
N ALA A 52 11.10 -0.77 -5.02
CA ALA A 52 11.00 -0.05 -6.29
C ALA A 52 10.70 1.45 -6.11
N PHE A 53 9.78 1.80 -5.21
CA PHE A 53 9.19 3.13 -5.13
C PHE A 53 9.54 3.92 -3.86
N ARG A 54 10.67 3.61 -3.22
CA ARG A 54 11.13 4.40 -2.07
C ARG A 54 11.54 5.82 -2.52
N PRO A 55 11.27 6.86 -1.70
CA PRO A 55 10.60 6.86 -0.40
C PRO A 55 9.05 6.96 -0.43
N HIS A 56 8.42 6.88 -1.60
CA HIS A 56 7.01 7.24 -1.85
C HIS A 56 5.98 6.17 -1.46
N VAL A 57 6.45 5.05 -0.91
CA VAL A 57 5.62 3.89 -0.54
C VAL A 57 5.79 3.52 0.93
N HIS A 58 4.66 3.44 1.64
CA HIS A 58 4.57 3.04 3.04
C HIS A 58 3.77 1.73 3.16
N VAL A 59 4.29 0.79 3.96
CA VAL A 59 3.68 -0.54 4.14
C VAL A 59 3.18 -0.68 5.58
N TYR A 60 1.94 -1.15 5.72
CA TYR A 60 1.26 -1.40 6.97
C TYR A 60 0.86 -2.87 7.07
N ASP A 61 0.87 -3.39 8.30
CA ASP A 61 0.40 -4.72 8.67
C ASP A 61 -1.10 -4.78 8.95
N SER A 62 -1.75 -3.63 9.15
CA SER A 62 -3.16 -3.49 9.48
C SER A 62 -3.88 -2.52 8.55
N GLU A 63 -5.05 -2.92 8.06
CA GLU A 63 -5.93 -2.08 7.25
C GLU A 63 -6.33 -0.81 8.01
N LYS A 64 -6.62 -0.94 9.31
CA LYS A 64 -7.02 0.18 10.17
C LYS A 64 -5.93 1.25 10.21
N ALA A 65 -4.67 0.86 10.38
CA ALA A 65 -3.55 1.78 10.40
C ALA A 65 -3.35 2.45 9.03
N ALA A 66 -3.46 1.68 7.94
CA ALA A 66 -3.32 2.21 6.60
C ALA A 66 -4.42 3.21 6.23
N ARG A 67 -5.68 2.93 6.63
CA ARG A 67 -6.80 3.86 6.47
C ARG A 67 -6.64 5.12 7.30
N ALA A 68 -6.15 5.02 8.54
CA ALA A 68 -5.85 6.18 9.37
C ALA A 68 -4.78 7.08 8.73
N ALA A 69 -3.74 6.49 8.12
CA ALA A 69 -2.73 7.23 7.38
C ALA A 69 -3.30 7.90 6.11
N LEU A 70 -4.13 7.17 5.35
CA LEU A 70 -4.80 7.72 4.16
C LEU A 70 -5.69 8.93 4.51
N ALA A 71 -6.37 8.91 5.66
CA ALA A 71 -7.24 9.99 6.10
C ALA A 71 -6.50 11.34 6.29
N LEU A 72 -5.19 11.33 6.49
CA LEU A 72 -4.37 12.54 6.59
C LEU A 72 -4.35 13.35 5.27
N PHE A 73 -4.64 12.71 4.14
CA PHE A 73 -4.64 13.32 2.81
C PHE A 73 -6.04 13.77 2.34
N GLN A 74 -7.07 13.65 3.17
CA GLN A 74 -8.45 14.01 2.85
C GLN A 74 -8.84 15.42 3.33
N ARG A 75 -7.85 16.27 3.60
CA ARG A 75 -8.04 17.64 4.09
C ARG A 75 -8.02 18.66 2.95
#